data_AF-A0A7C3UTT4-F1
#
_entry.id   AF-A0A7C3UTT4-F1
#
_cell.length_a   1.000
_cell.length_b   1.000
_cell.length_c   1.000
_cell.angle_alpha   90.00
_cell.angle_beta   90.00
_cell.angle_gamma   90.00
#
_symmetry.space_group_name_H-M   'P 1'
#
loop_
_entity.id
_entity.type
_entity.pdbx_description
1 polymer ?
#
loop_
_entity_poly.entity_id
_entity_poly.type
_entity_poly.pdbx_seq_one_letter_code
_entity_poly.pdbx_strand_id
1 'polypeptide(L)'
;MRILLEDVILEGRTVDILVEDGRVVEISDFSGVEADKVISGKGRKIALPSFINGHTHLSMTIFRGYADDMPLRKWLEEKIWVLEGKLTEEDVYWGAKLGCLEMIKNGITVFNDMYWHLEAVAEATREMGLRAFLSAVFIDLFDEKKALEQREENLRLFEVAKGYRPHVTFTLGPHALYTVSRESLDWIREFSQREGLFVHMHLSETEQEVEFCKERYGLRPAEFLDSVGLLSERFIGAHGCWLDEDEVRLMAERGAKL
;
A
#
# COMPACT_ATOMS: atom_id res chain seq x y z
N MET A 1 -2.35 -1.06 29.36
CA MET A 1 -0.95 -1.53 29.49
C MET A 1 -0.02 -0.35 29.36
N ARG A 2 0.85 -0.13 30.34
CA ARG A 2 1.87 0.92 30.38
C ARG A 2 3.25 0.33 30.04
N ILE A 3 3.90 0.84 29.00
CA ILE A 3 5.26 0.49 28.61
C ILE A 3 6.15 1.72 28.79
N LEU A 4 7.26 1.56 29.49
CA LEU A 4 8.32 2.56 29.56
C LEU A 4 9.50 2.11 28.70
N LEU A 5 9.87 2.91 27.70
CA LEU A 5 11.16 2.80 27.04
C LEU A 5 12.11 3.74 27.79
N GLU A 6 13.07 3.19 28.51
CA GLU A 6 13.99 3.97 29.37
C GLU A 6 15.33 4.19 28.65
N ASP A 7 15.96 5.35 28.80
CA ASP A 7 17.31 5.66 28.30
C ASP A 7 17.49 5.43 26.79
N VAL A 8 16.49 5.79 25.98
CA VAL A 8 16.58 5.69 24.51
C VAL A 8 17.13 6.99 23.91
N ILE A 9 17.82 6.88 22.77
CA ILE A 9 18.29 8.05 22.02
C ILE A 9 17.17 8.48 21.06
N LEU A 10 16.69 9.72 21.20
CA LEU A 10 15.75 10.36 20.29
C LEU A 10 16.31 11.74 19.90
N GLU A 11 16.48 11.98 18.59
CA GLU A 11 17.03 13.24 18.06
C GLU A 11 18.35 13.67 18.72
N GLY A 12 19.23 12.70 19.02
CA GLY A 12 20.54 12.96 19.63
C GLY A 12 20.54 13.18 21.14
N ARG A 13 19.39 13.07 21.81
CA ARG A 13 19.25 13.19 23.28
C ARG A 13 18.80 11.87 23.89
N THR A 14 19.28 11.58 25.10
CA THR A 14 18.76 10.48 25.90
C THR A 14 17.46 10.93 26.56
N VAL A 15 16.39 10.17 26.37
CA VAL A 15 15.06 10.40 26.92
C VAL A 15 14.41 9.08 27.28
N ASP A 16 13.31 9.16 28.01
CA ASP A 16 12.38 8.07 28.22
C ASP A 16 11.08 8.32 27.43
N ILE A 17 10.41 7.25 27.04
CA ILE A 17 9.14 7.31 26.31
C ILE A 17 8.12 6.46 27.05
N LEU A 18 7.06 7.11 27.53
CA LEU A 18 5.93 6.44 28.17
C LEU A 18 4.83 6.18 27.14
N VAL A 19 4.43 4.92 27.05
CA VAL A 19 3.35 4.45 26.18
C VAL A 19 2.23 3.90 27.05
N GLU A 20 1.01 4.41 26.87
CA GLU A 20 -0.19 3.92 27.54
C GLU A 20 -1.23 3.55 26.49
N ASP A 21 -1.74 2.31 26.58
CA ASP A 21 -2.80 1.79 25.71
C ASP A 21 -2.54 2.02 24.21
N GLY A 22 -1.28 1.83 23.81
CA GLY A 22 -0.80 1.94 22.43
C GLY A 22 -0.55 3.36 21.93
N ARG A 23 -0.56 4.37 22.82
CA ARG A 23 -0.25 5.77 22.50
C ARG A 23 0.95 6.26 23.28
N VAL A 24 1.82 7.02 22.63
CA VAL A 24 2.85 7.80 23.33
C VAL A 24 2.14 8.90 24.10
N VAL A 25 2.25 8.89 25.43
CA VAL A 25 1.62 9.91 26.29
C VAL A 25 2.59 11.03 26.64
N GLU A 26 3.87 10.70 26.77
CA GLU A 26 4.90 11.66 27.15
C GLU A 26 6.29 11.15 26.74
N ILE A 27 7.16 12.12 26.40
CA ILE A 27 8.58 11.93 26.12
C ILE A 27 9.33 12.93 26.99
N SER A 28 10.05 12.44 27.99
CA SER A 28 10.75 13.26 28.98
C SER A 28 11.89 12.46 29.65
N ASP A 29 12.61 13.06 30.58
CA ASP A 29 13.57 12.39 31.46
C ASP A 29 12.87 11.94 32.75
N PHE A 30 12.23 10.76 32.73
CA PHE A 30 11.45 10.31 33.88
C PHE A 30 12.35 9.94 35.07
N SER A 31 11.83 10.16 36.27
CA SER A 31 12.33 9.51 37.48
C SER A 31 11.17 8.82 38.19
N GLY A 32 11.24 7.49 38.38
CA GLY A 32 10.31 6.76 39.22
C GLY A 32 8.92 6.49 38.63
N VAL A 33 8.78 6.36 37.31
CA VAL A 33 7.51 5.96 36.68
C VAL A 33 7.25 4.47 36.87
N GLU A 34 6.07 4.13 37.42
CA GLU A 34 5.59 2.76 37.45
C GLU A 34 5.04 2.34 36.09
N ALA A 35 5.60 1.28 35.51
CA ALA A 35 5.16 0.71 34.23
C ALA A 35 5.00 -0.82 34.34
N ASP A 36 4.04 -1.38 33.60
CA ASP A 36 3.83 -2.83 33.52
C ASP A 36 5.02 -3.54 32.86
N LYS A 37 5.68 -2.84 31.93
CA LYS A 37 6.85 -3.32 31.19
C LYS A 37 7.85 -2.20 30.99
N VAL A 38 9.11 -2.48 31.34
CA VAL A 38 10.24 -1.58 31.08
C VAL A 38 11.12 -2.19 30.00
N ILE A 39 11.43 -1.41 28.97
CA ILE A 39 12.34 -1.77 27.88
C ILE A 39 13.54 -0.84 27.96
N SER A 40 14.71 -1.39 28.31
CA SER A 40 15.91 -0.58 28.46
C SER A 40 16.57 -0.27 27.10
N GLY A 41 16.73 1.02 26.85
CA GLY A 41 17.47 1.68 25.77
C GLY A 41 18.98 1.74 26.00
N LYS A 42 19.45 1.35 27.20
CA LYS A 42 20.88 1.27 27.55
C LYS A 42 21.64 0.49 26.48
N GLY A 43 22.84 0.98 26.14
CA GLY A 43 23.67 0.42 25.07
C GLY A 43 23.50 1.10 23.71
N ARG A 44 23.10 2.38 23.67
CA ARG A 44 22.97 3.22 22.46
C ARG A 44 21.85 2.78 21.51
N LYS A 45 20.69 2.39 22.04
CA LYS A 45 19.51 2.12 21.20
C LYS A 45 18.83 3.44 20.81
N ILE A 46 18.49 3.55 19.53
CA ILE A 46 17.81 4.73 18.97
C ILE A 46 16.32 4.39 18.87
N ALA A 47 15.47 5.29 19.36
CA ALA A 47 14.04 5.25 19.12
C ALA A 47 13.73 6.02 17.83
N LEU A 48 13.02 5.38 16.92
CA LEU A 48 12.56 5.96 15.66
C LEU A 48 11.05 5.74 15.54
N PRO A 49 10.31 6.63 14.85
CA PRO A 49 9.03 6.26 14.28
C PRO A 49 9.19 4.99 13.43
N SER A 50 8.14 4.18 13.37
CA SER A 50 8.14 3.00 12.51
C SER A 50 8.36 3.39 11.05
N PHE A 51 9.04 2.52 10.31
CA PHE A 51 9.04 2.62 8.86
C PHE A 51 7.66 2.29 8.29
N ILE A 52 7.33 2.93 7.17
CA ILE A 52 6.10 2.70 6.41
C ILE A 52 6.51 2.19 5.04
N ASN A 53 6.01 1.03 4.64
CA ASN A 53 6.22 0.51 3.30
C ASN A 53 5.11 1.00 2.37
N GLY A 54 5.41 1.97 1.50
CA GLY A 54 4.42 2.68 0.68
C GLY A 54 3.80 1.86 -0.45
N HIS A 55 4.35 0.71 -0.80
CA HIS A 55 3.87 -0.14 -1.87
C HIS A 55 4.35 -1.60 -1.70
N THR A 56 3.41 -2.56 -1.69
CA THR A 56 3.71 -3.99 -1.67
C THR A 56 2.76 -4.79 -2.55
N HIS A 57 3.26 -5.95 -2.98
CA HIS A 57 2.47 -7.13 -3.33
C HIS A 57 2.82 -8.24 -2.33
N LEU A 58 2.30 -8.11 -1.11
CA LEU A 58 2.88 -8.71 0.08
C LEU A 58 2.98 -10.23 -0.01
N SER A 59 1.94 -10.89 -0.52
CA SER A 59 1.93 -12.35 -0.60
C SER A 59 2.84 -12.93 -1.67
N MET A 60 3.39 -12.09 -2.58
CA MET A 60 4.42 -12.53 -3.54
C MET A 60 5.73 -12.95 -2.87
N THR A 61 5.89 -12.81 -1.54
CA THR A 61 7.04 -13.39 -0.82
C THR A 61 7.19 -14.90 -1.05
N ILE A 62 6.10 -15.62 -1.38
CA ILE A 62 6.16 -17.05 -1.74
C ILE A 62 6.78 -17.29 -3.13
N PHE A 63 6.84 -16.26 -3.98
CA PHE A 63 7.45 -16.28 -5.30
C PHE A 63 8.87 -15.70 -5.30
N ARG A 64 9.48 -15.49 -4.13
CA ARG A 64 10.81 -14.87 -4.02
C ARG A 64 11.86 -15.66 -4.83
N GLY A 65 12.46 -14.99 -5.82
CA GLY A 65 13.47 -15.57 -6.71
C GLY A 65 12.91 -16.58 -7.73
N TYR A 66 11.60 -16.59 -7.97
CA TYR A 66 10.99 -17.53 -8.92
C TYR A 66 11.25 -17.17 -10.39
N ALA A 67 11.22 -15.88 -10.71
CA ALA A 67 11.31 -15.38 -12.08
C ALA A 67 12.21 -14.13 -12.12
N ASP A 68 13.51 -14.34 -11.98
CA ASP A 68 14.51 -13.27 -12.05
C ASP A 68 14.97 -13.03 -13.50
N ASP A 69 15.66 -11.91 -13.75
CA ASP A 69 16.33 -11.57 -15.01
C ASP A 69 15.43 -11.46 -16.26
N MET A 70 14.21 -10.92 -16.09
CA MET A 70 13.22 -10.77 -17.17
C MET A 70 12.70 -9.32 -17.30
N PRO A 71 12.38 -8.85 -18.52
CA PRO A 71 11.62 -7.61 -18.70
C PRO A 71 10.20 -7.71 -18.13
N LEU A 72 9.67 -6.62 -17.56
CA LEU A 72 8.39 -6.56 -16.84
C LEU A 72 7.25 -7.29 -17.56
N ARG A 73 7.00 -6.98 -18.84
CA ARG A 73 5.89 -7.58 -19.59
C ARG A 73 6.00 -9.11 -19.68
N LYS A 74 7.20 -9.63 -19.97
CA LYS A 74 7.42 -11.09 -20.04
C LYS A 74 7.33 -11.73 -18.66
N TRP A 75 7.84 -11.05 -17.64
CA TRP A 75 7.75 -11.47 -16.26
C TRP A 75 6.28 -11.62 -15.81
N LEU A 76 5.44 -10.62 -16.10
CA LEU A 76 4.00 -10.64 -15.81
C LEU A 76 3.29 -11.74 -16.60
N GLU A 77 3.31 -11.66 -17.93
CA GLU A 77 2.47 -12.48 -18.82
C GLU A 77 2.88 -13.96 -18.84
N GLU A 78 4.18 -14.26 -18.81
CA GLU A 78 4.67 -15.63 -19.01
C GLU A 78 4.93 -16.38 -17.69
N LYS A 79 5.07 -15.67 -16.56
CA LYS A 79 5.46 -16.26 -15.26
C LYS A 79 4.47 -15.93 -14.14
N ILE A 80 4.35 -14.65 -13.77
CA ILE A 80 3.64 -14.25 -12.56
C ILE A 80 2.14 -14.47 -12.68
N TRP A 81 1.47 -13.93 -13.70
CA TRP A 81 0.02 -14.10 -13.86
C TRP A 81 -0.39 -15.57 -14.04
N VAL A 82 0.50 -16.40 -14.59
CA VAL A 82 0.28 -17.85 -14.71
C VAL A 82 0.24 -18.55 -13.36
N LEU A 83 1.05 -18.11 -12.38
CA LEU A 83 1.02 -18.62 -11.02
C LEU A 83 -0.06 -17.97 -10.17
N GLU A 84 -0.25 -16.65 -10.28
CA GLU A 84 -1.30 -15.93 -9.57
C GLU A 84 -2.69 -16.50 -9.89
N GLY A 85 -2.95 -16.86 -11.15
CA GLY A 85 -4.19 -17.53 -11.55
C GLY A 85 -4.42 -18.91 -10.93
N LYS A 86 -3.45 -19.43 -10.16
CA LYS A 86 -3.54 -20.70 -9.40
C LYS A 86 -3.51 -20.49 -7.89
N LEU A 87 -3.28 -19.26 -7.42
CA LEU A 87 -3.25 -18.99 -5.99
C LEU A 87 -4.64 -19.20 -5.38
N THR A 88 -4.64 -19.81 -4.21
CA THR A 88 -5.80 -19.88 -3.34
C THR A 88 -5.73 -18.78 -2.28
N GLU A 89 -6.86 -18.54 -1.62
CA GLU A 89 -6.91 -17.65 -0.45
C GLU A 89 -5.92 -18.10 0.65
N GLU A 90 -5.74 -19.41 0.83
CA GLU A 90 -4.78 -19.97 1.81
C GLU A 90 -3.32 -19.65 1.43
N ASP A 91 -2.98 -19.75 0.15
CA ASP A 91 -1.63 -19.38 -0.32
C ASP A 91 -1.34 -17.90 -0.07
N VAL A 92 -2.32 -17.03 -0.36
CA VAL A 92 -2.21 -15.60 -0.10
C VAL A 92 -2.08 -15.31 1.39
N TYR A 93 -2.87 -15.98 2.24
CA TYR A 93 -2.81 -15.83 3.69
C TYR A 93 -1.41 -16.14 4.23
N TRP A 94 -0.85 -17.29 3.87
CA TRP A 94 0.49 -17.68 4.34
C TRP A 94 1.60 -16.79 3.78
N GLY A 95 1.48 -16.37 2.52
CA GLY A 95 2.37 -15.35 1.94
C GLY A 95 2.32 -14.04 2.71
N ALA A 96 1.12 -13.54 3.03
CA ALA A 96 0.95 -12.31 3.80
C ALA A 96 1.54 -12.42 5.20
N LYS A 97 1.35 -13.55 5.90
CA LYS A 97 1.95 -13.79 7.23
C LYS A 97 3.47 -13.78 7.18
N LEU A 98 4.08 -14.40 6.14
CA LEU A 98 5.52 -14.38 5.94
C LEU A 98 6.03 -12.96 5.71
N GLY A 99 5.40 -12.20 4.80
CA GLY A 99 5.77 -10.82 4.55
C GLY A 99 5.60 -9.91 5.78
N CYS A 100 4.51 -10.07 6.55
CA CYS A 100 4.31 -9.36 7.82
C CYS A 100 5.44 -9.64 8.81
N LEU A 101 5.85 -10.91 8.98
CA LEU A 101 6.95 -11.28 9.88
C LEU A 101 8.26 -10.62 9.46
N GLU A 102 8.56 -10.60 8.16
CA GLU A 102 9.75 -9.92 7.64
C GLU A 102 9.70 -8.40 7.90
N MET A 103 8.56 -7.75 7.69
CA MET A 103 8.37 -6.33 7.99
C MET A 103 8.60 -6.00 9.47
N ILE A 104 8.02 -6.80 10.38
CA ILE A 104 8.19 -6.62 11.83
C ILE A 104 9.66 -6.72 12.23
N LYS A 105 10.38 -7.71 11.68
CA LYS A 105 11.81 -7.89 11.94
C LYS A 105 12.68 -6.73 11.43
N ASN A 106 12.16 -5.91 10.51
CA ASN A 106 12.86 -4.77 9.93
C ASN A 106 12.27 -3.41 10.38
N GLY A 107 11.42 -3.38 11.41
CA GLY A 107 10.90 -2.13 11.99
C GLY A 107 9.82 -1.44 11.15
N ILE A 108 9.20 -2.17 10.21
CA ILE A 108 8.04 -1.71 9.45
C ILE A 108 6.78 -2.13 10.18
N THR A 109 5.88 -1.19 10.48
CA THR A 109 4.62 -1.48 11.17
C THR A 109 3.38 -1.08 10.37
N VAL A 110 3.58 -0.37 9.25
CA VAL A 110 2.52 0.05 8.33
C VAL A 110 2.95 -0.26 6.91
N PHE A 111 2.04 -0.81 6.10
CA PHE A 111 2.29 -1.02 4.67
C PHE A 111 1.06 -0.68 3.82
N ASN A 112 1.27 -0.50 2.53
CA ASN A 112 0.22 -0.26 1.55
C ASN A 112 0.29 -1.34 0.46
N ASP A 113 -0.65 -2.28 0.52
CA ASP A 113 -0.63 -3.49 -0.28
C ASP A 113 -1.63 -3.43 -1.43
N MET A 114 -1.27 -3.99 -2.57
CA MET A 114 -2.16 -4.21 -3.70
C MET A 114 -2.06 -5.65 -4.14
N TYR A 115 -2.96 -6.52 -3.68
CA TYR A 115 -2.90 -7.93 -4.04
C TYR A 115 -4.27 -8.61 -3.99
N TRP A 116 -4.34 -9.81 -4.58
CA TRP A 116 -5.54 -10.65 -4.59
C TRP A 116 -5.91 -11.14 -3.18
N HIS A 117 -7.16 -11.59 -3.02
CA HIS A 117 -7.68 -12.14 -1.75
C HIS A 117 -7.49 -11.20 -0.55
N LEU A 118 -8.06 -9.99 -0.64
CA LEU A 118 -7.91 -8.94 0.37
C LEU A 118 -8.24 -9.42 1.80
N GLU A 119 -9.24 -10.27 1.98
CA GLU A 119 -9.61 -10.84 3.28
C GLU A 119 -8.48 -11.64 3.93
N ALA A 120 -7.76 -12.44 3.14
CA ALA A 120 -6.62 -13.21 3.63
C ALA A 120 -5.49 -12.29 4.13
N VAL A 121 -5.19 -11.23 3.37
CA VAL A 121 -4.20 -10.22 3.76
C VAL A 121 -4.68 -9.45 4.99
N ALA A 122 -5.97 -9.11 5.07
CA ALA A 122 -6.56 -8.40 6.19
C ALA A 122 -6.51 -9.21 7.49
N GLU A 123 -6.81 -10.51 7.43
CA GLU A 123 -6.71 -11.42 8.56
C GLU A 123 -5.26 -11.57 9.02
N ALA A 124 -4.34 -11.82 8.09
CA ALA A 124 -2.92 -11.90 8.40
C ALA A 124 -2.40 -10.61 9.06
N THR A 125 -2.78 -9.45 8.53
CA THR A 125 -2.40 -8.13 9.07
C THR A 125 -2.88 -7.97 10.51
N ARG A 126 -4.15 -8.30 10.78
CA ARG A 126 -4.77 -8.22 12.11
C ARG A 126 -4.05 -9.12 13.10
N GLU A 127 -3.87 -10.38 12.78
CA GLU A 127 -3.22 -11.35 13.68
C GLU A 127 -1.77 -11.00 13.98
N MET A 128 -1.06 -10.43 13.00
CA MET A 128 0.34 -10.01 13.16
C MET A 128 0.49 -8.65 13.86
N GLY A 129 -0.63 -7.97 14.13
CA GLY A 129 -0.65 -6.69 14.86
C GLY A 129 -0.15 -5.50 14.05
N LEU A 130 -0.08 -5.60 12.73
CA LEU A 130 0.34 -4.51 11.84
C LEU A 130 -0.83 -3.60 11.47
N ARG A 131 -0.52 -2.49 10.78
CA ARG A 131 -1.53 -1.69 10.08
C ARG A 131 -1.29 -1.77 8.58
N ALA A 132 -2.36 -1.74 7.80
CA ALA A 132 -2.27 -1.77 6.35
C ALA A 132 -3.29 -0.85 5.69
N PHE A 133 -2.89 -0.25 4.57
CA PHE A 133 -3.79 0.19 3.53
C PHE A 133 -3.90 -0.97 2.53
N LEU A 134 -5.07 -1.54 2.36
CA LEU A 134 -5.28 -2.66 1.44
C LEU A 134 -6.03 -2.15 0.22
N SER A 135 -5.34 -2.16 -0.92
CA SER A 135 -5.82 -1.72 -2.23
C SER A 135 -6.51 -2.89 -2.92
N ALA A 136 -7.83 -2.86 -2.97
CA ALA A 136 -8.57 -3.87 -3.72
C ALA A 136 -8.23 -3.73 -5.20
N VAL A 137 -7.62 -4.79 -5.75
CA VAL A 137 -7.16 -4.83 -7.14
C VAL A 137 -8.35 -4.61 -8.07
N PHE A 138 -8.14 -3.76 -9.08
CA PHE A 138 -9.09 -3.54 -10.15
C PHE A 138 -8.39 -3.73 -11.50
N ILE A 139 -8.75 -4.79 -12.23
CA ILE A 139 -8.26 -5.10 -13.58
C ILE A 139 -9.44 -5.51 -14.45
N ASP A 140 -9.76 -4.72 -15.49
CA ASP A 140 -10.84 -5.03 -16.44
C ASP A 140 -10.34 -5.38 -17.85
N LEU A 141 -9.10 -5.03 -18.19
CA LEU A 141 -8.51 -5.23 -19.52
C LEU A 141 -9.39 -4.66 -20.65
N PHE A 142 -10.08 -3.54 -20.39
CA PHE A 142 -11.00 -2.88 -21.33
C PHE A 142 -12.22 -3.73 -21.72
N ASP A 143 -12.58 -4.73 -20.90
CA ASP A 143 -13.79 -5.53 -21.07
C ASP A 143 -14.90 -5.07 -20.10
N GLU A 144 -16.06 -4.73 -20.65
CA GLU A 144 -17.19 -4.17 -19.88
C GLU A 144 -17.73 -5.15 -18.83
N LYS A 145 -17.75 -6.45 -19.14
CA LYS A 145 -18.23 -7.47 -18.21
C LYS A 145 -17.28 -7.58 -17.02
N LYS A 146 -15.97 -7.65 -17.27
CA LYS A 146 -14.96 -7.64 -16.21
C LYS A 146 -15.01 -6.36 -15.40
N ALA A 147 -15.22 -5.21 -16.04
CA ALA A 147 -15.40 -3.94 -15.33
C ALA A 147 -16.56 -4.00 -14.33
N LEU A 148 -17.70 -4.58 -14.72
CA LEU A 148 -18.84 -4.77 -13.81
C LEU A 148 -18.49 -5.71 -12.64
N GLU A 149 -17.88 -6.85 -12.93
CA GLU A 149 -17.45 -7.84 -11.91
C GLU A 149 -16.48 -7.20 -10.90
N GLN A 150 -15.50 -6.41 -11.36
CA GLN A 150 -14.54 -5.72 -10.51
C GLN A 150 -15.19 -4.63 -9.64
N ARG A 151 -16.21 -3.92 -10.15
CA ARG A 151 -16.97 -2.93 -9.38
C ARG A 151 -17.76 -3.58 -8.25
N GLU A 152 -18.48 -4.66 -8.56
CA GLU A 152 -19.25 -5.42 -7.57
C GLU A 152 -18.34 -5.98 -6.47
N GLU A 153 -17.18 -6.52 -6.86
CA GLU A 153 -16.20 -7.05 -5.92
C GLU A 153 -15.59 -5.95 -5.04
N ASN A 154 -15.21 -4.81 -5.60
CA ASN A 154 -14.66 -3.69 -4.82
C ASN A 154 -15.69 -3.13 -3.82
N LEU A 155 -16.97 -3.08 -4.17
CA LEU A 155 -18.05 -2.71 -3.24
C LEU A 155 -18.19 -3.72 -2.10
N ARG A 156 -18.12 -5.02 -2.41
CA ARG A 156 -18.16 -6.09 -1.41
C ARG A 156 -16.97 -6.00 -0.45
N LEU A 157 -15.75 -5.89 -0.99
CA LEU A 157 -14.52 -5.80 -0.22
C LEU A 157 -14.46 -4.54 0.65
N PHE A 158 -15.01 -3.42 0.19
CA PHE A 158 -15.14 -2.20 0.99
C PHE A 158 -15.95 -2.44 2.27
N GLU A 159 -17.08 -3.16 2.18
CA GLU A 159 -17.88 -3.52 3.36
C GLU A 159 -17.14 -4.51 4.27
N VAL A 160 -16.49 -5.54 3.71
CA VAL A 160 -15.72 -6.52 4.48
C VAL A 160 -14.57 -5.87 5.26
N ALA A 161 -13.84 -4.96 4.62
CA ALA A 161 -12.69 -4.28 5.24
C ALA A 161 -13.05 -3.44 6.47
N LYS A 162 -14.33 -3.06 6.66
CA LYS A 162 -14.79 -2.38 7.89
C LYS A 162 -14.63 -3.26 9.13
N GLY A 163 -14.78 -4.58 8.98
CA GLY A 163 -14.61 -5.56 10.07
C GLY A 163 -13.17 -5.72 10.57
N TYR A 164 -12.19 -5.20 9.84
CA TYR A 164 -10.76 -5.30 10.16
C TYR A 164 -10.16 -4.02 10.75
N ARG A 165 -10.99 -3.00 11.04
CA ARG A 165 -10.55 -1.81 11.77
C ARG A 165 -10.13 -2.20 13.21
N PRO A 166 -9.09 -1.55 13.77
CA PRO A 166 -8.32 -0.42 13.22
C PRO A 166 -7.07 -0.84 12.42
N HIS A 167 -6.89 -2.13 12.13
CA HIS A 167 -5.68 -2.64 11.46
C HIS A 167 -5.68 -2.33 9.97
N VAL A 168 -6.81 -2.51 9.31
CA VAL A 168 -6.91 -2.32 7.85
C VAL A 168 -7.66 -1.04 7.53
N THR A 169 -7.15 -0.27 6.58
CA THR A 169 -7.84 0.80 5.84
C THR A 169 -8.05 0.33 4.40
N PHE A 170 -9.28 0.39 3.91
CA PHE A 170 -9.59 0.04 2.52
C PHE A 170 -9.16 1.16 1.58
N THR A 171 -8.59 0.79 0.44
CA THR A 171 -8.19 1.70 -0.64
C THR A 171 -8.54 1.07 -1.99
N LEU A 172 -8.66 1.89 -3.03
CA LEU A 172 -8.94 1.42 -4.39
C LEU A 172 -7.61 1.17 -5.12
N GLY A 173 -7.47 0.02 -5.75
CA GLY A 173 -6.24 -0.41 -6.42
C GLY A 173 -6.38 -0.64 -7.93
N PRO A 174 -6.71 0.38 -8.76
CA PRO A 174 -6.56 0.23 -10.20
C PRO A 174 -5.12 -0.13 -10.51
N HIS A 175 -4.91 -1.25 -11.20
CA HIS A 175 -3.58 -1.80 -11.39
C HIS A 175 -2.67 -0.85 -12.19
N ALA A 176 -3.00 -0.55 -13.45
CA ALA A 176 -2.23 0.33 -14.31
C ALA A 176 -3.10 0.84 -15.48
N LEU A 177 -2.65 1.90 -16.17
CA LEU A 177 -3.41 2.51 -17.27
C LEU A 177 -3.61 1.58 -18.48
N TYR A 178 -2.72 0.60 -18.68
CA TYR A 178 -2.83 -0.39 -19.73
C TYR A 178 -3.69 -1.61 -19.36
N THR A 179 -4.30 -1.63 -18.16
CA THR A 179 -5.16 -2.73 -17.70
C THR A 179 -6.53 -2.28 -17.19
N VAL A 180 -6.79 -0.97 -17.12
CA VAL A 180 -8.02 -0.39 -16.58
C VAL A 180 -8.63 0.59 -17.57
N SER A 181 -9.90 0.40 -17.89
CA SER A 181 -10.65 1.28 -18.79
C SER A 181 -10.91 2.67 -18.21
N ARG A 182 -11.14 3.66 -19.09
CA ARG A 182 -11.49 5.02 -18.68
C ARG A 182 -12.79 5.04 -17.88
N GLU A 183 -13.77 4.24 -18.29
CA GLU A 183 -15.07 4.10 -17.64
C GLU A 183 -14.91 3.57 -16.21
N SER A 184 -13.99 2.64 -15.99
CA SER A 184 -13.66 2.15 -14.65
C SER A 184 -12.90 3.19 -13.83
N LEU A 185 -12.00 3.97 -14.42
CA LEU A 185 -11.33 5.08 -13.71
C LEU A 185 -12.34 6.18 -13.31
N ASP A 186 -13.33 6.49 -14.15
CA ASP A 186 -14.44 7.40 -13.81
C ASP A 186 -15.24 6.87 -12.60
N TRP A 187 -15.56 5.58 -12.57
CA TRP A 187 -16.22 4.95 -11.42
C TRP A 187 -15.35 4.99 -10.15
N ILE A 188 -14.06 4.68 -10.26
CA ILE A 188 -13.09 4.71 -9.14
C ILE A 188 -13.01 6.13 -8.57
N ARG A 189 -12.94 7.16 -9.42
CA ARG A 189 -12.98 8.57 -8.99
C ARG A 189 -14.22 8.86 -8.17
N GLU A 190 -15.39 8.54 -8.70
CA GLU A 190 -16.67 8.81 -8.04
C GLU A 190 -16.78 8.10 -6.69
N PHE A 191 -16.34 6.84 -6.64
CA PHE A 191 -16.36 6.06 -5.41
C PHE A 191 -15.37 6.58 -4.38
N SER A 192 -14.14 6.90 -4.80
CA SER A 192 -13.12 7.52 -3.97
C SER A 192 -13.61 8.84 -3.36
N GLN A 193 -14.22 9.72 -4.17
CA GLN A 193 -14.73 11.00 -3.70
C GLN A 193 -15.91 10.84 -2.73
N ARG A 194 -16.85 9.94 -3.04
CA ARG A 194 -18.04 9.71 -2.21
C ARG A 194 -17.70 9.17 -0.82
N GLU A 195 -16.79 8.19 -0.76
CA GLU A 195 -16.45 7.51 0.50
C GLU A 195 -15.16 8.04 1.15
N GLY A 196 -14.47 8.99 0.51
CA GLY A 196 -13.22 9.57 0.98
C GLY A 196 -12.01 8.62 0.91
N LEU A 197 -11.99 7.68 -0.02
CA LEU A 197 -10.97 6.62 -0.13
C LEU A 197 -9.73 7.08 -0.86
N PHE A 198 -8.57 6.53 -0.48
CA PHE A 198 -7.34 6.64 -1.26
C PHE A 198 -7.40 5.74 -2.50
N VAL A 199 -6.67 6.17 -3.54
CA VAL A 199 -6.45 5.42 -4.77
C VAL A 199 -4.94 5.15 -4.88
N HIS A 200 -4.56 3.88 -5.01
CA HIS A 200 -3.19 3.44 -5.14
C HIS A 200 -3.02 2.74 -6.49
N MET A 201 -2.02 3.14 -7.29
CA MET A 201 -1.91 2.72 -8.69
C MET A 201 -0.45 2.71 -9.17
N HIS A 202 -0.05 1.75 -10.00
CA HIS A 202 1.23 1.83 -10.72
C HIS A 202 1.17 2.98 -11.73
N LEU A 203 2.17 3.86 -11.72
CA LEU A 203 2.18 5.07 -12.53
C LEU A 203 3.53 5.27 -13.21
N SER A 204 3.53 5.37 -14.54
CA SER A 204 4.73 5.66 -15.34
C SER A 204 5.91 4.74 -14.99
N GLU A 205 5.64 3.45 -14.82
CA GLU A 205 6.64 2.44 -14.47
C GLU A 205 7.60 2.18 -15.64
N THR A 206 7.07 2.22 -16.87
CA THR A 206 7.82 1.90 -18.09
C THR A 206 7.57 2.90 -19.22
N GLU A 207 8.52 3.03 -20.15
CA GLU A 207 8.35 3.80 -21.38
C GLU A 207 7.14 3.31 -22.20
N GLN A 208 6.92 1.98 -22.22
CA GLN A 208 5.80 1.39 -22.95
C GLN A 208 4.44 1.83 -22.40
N GLU A 209 4.32 2.02 -21.08
CA GLU A 209 3.11 2.59 -20.48
C GLU A 209 2.87 4.03 -20.93
N VAL A 210 3.92 4.85 -20.99
CA VAL A 210 3.83 6.24 -21.46
C VAL A 210 3.38 6.28 -22.92
N GLU A 211 4.00 5.47 -23.79
CA GLU A 211 3.63 5.42 -25.20
C GLU A 211 2.21 4.88 -25.39
N PHE A 212 1.81 3.85 -24.63
CA PHE A 212 0.41 3.39 -24.61
C PHE A 212 -0.57 4.53 -24.28
N CYS A 213 -0.26 5.34 -23.26
CA CYS A 213 -1.11 6.45 -22.84
C CYS A 213 -1.20 7.53 -23.93
N LYS A 214 -0.07 7.89 -24.55
CA LYS A 214 -0.03 8.86 -25.65
C LYS A 214 -0.80 8.38 -26.87
N GLU A 215 -0.61 7.13 -27.29
CA GLU A 215 -1.30 6.56 -28.45
C GLU A 215 -2.82 6.49 -28.23
N ARG A 216 -3.25 6.10 -27.03
CA ARG A 216 -4.66 5.86 -26.72
C ARG A 216 -5.41 7.14 -26.35
N TYR A 217 -4.78 8.05 -25.62
CA TYR A 217 -5.44 9.20 -24.99
C TYR A 217 -4.84 10.55 -25.40
N GLY A 218 -3.72 10.57 -26.14
CA GLY A 218 -3.05 11.80 -26.55
C GLY A 218 -2.36 12.56 -25.42
N LEU A 219 -2.25 11.96 -24.24
CA LEU A 219 -1.72 12.55 -23.01
C LEU A 219 -0.71 11.59 -22.37
N ARG A 220 0.16 12.12 -21.51
CA ARG A 220 1.02 11.30 -20.66
C ARG A 220 0.26 10.77 -19.44
N PRO A 221 0.75 9.73 -18.75
CA PRO A 221 0.01 9.06 -17.67
C PRO A 221 -0.57 9.99 -16.60
N ALA A 222 0.22 10.90 -16.02
CA ALA A 222 -0.26 11.78 -14.96
C ALA A 222 -1.24 12.84 -15.50
N GLU A 223 -0.99 13.37 -16.70
CA GLU A 223 -1.89 14.31 -17.38
C GLU A 223 -3.24 13.67 -17.70
N PHE A 224 -3.24 12.41 -18.15
CA PHE A 224 -4.46 11.66 -18.39
C PHE A 224 -5.24 11.43 -17.10
N LEU A 225 -4.57 11.03 -16.01
CA LEU A 225 -5.20 10.89 -14.70
C LEU A 225 -5.78 12.22 -14.16
N ASP A 226 -5.12 13.35 -14.41
CA ASP A 226 -5.67 14.68 -14.11
C ASP A 226 -6.92 14.98 -14.95
N SER A 227 -6.90 14.65 -16.25
CA SER A 227 -8.05 14.85 -17.14
C SER A 227 -9.28 14.02 -16.74
N VAL A 228 -9.07 12.86 -16.12
CA VAL A 228 -10.13 12.03 -15.53
C VAL A 228 -10.55 12.57 -14.16
N GLY A 229 -9.75 13.41 -13.52
CA GLY A 229 -9.99 13.96 -12.18
C GLY A 229 -9.62 12.99 -11.05
N LEU A 230 -8.74 12.03 -11.33
CA LEU A 230 -8.25 11.05 -10.35
C LEU A 230 -7.01 11.56 -9.60
N LEU A 231 -6.22 12.41 -10.24
CA LEU A 231 -5.03 13.01 -9.65
C LEU A 231 -5.41 14.02 -8.56
N SER A 232 -5.15 13.68 -7.29
CA SER A 232 -5.61 14.44 -6.12
C SER A 232 -4.80 14.11 -4.87
N GLU A 233 -5.10 14.77 -3.74
CA GLU A 233 -4.52 14.47 -2.43
C GLU A 233 -4.73 13.01 -1.96
N ARG A 234 -5.69 12.30 -2.54
CA ARG A 234 -6.01 10.90 -2.25
C ARG A 234 -5.31 9.91 -3.19
N PHE A 235 -4.58 10.40 -4.19
CA PHE A 235 -3.85 9.55 -5.14
C PHE A 235 -2.44 9.24 -4.62
N ILE A 236 -2.06 7.96 -4.72
CA ILE A 236 -0.75 7.42 -4.38
C ILE A 236 -0.28 6.61 -5.60
N GLY A 237 0.72 7.12 -6.32
CA GLY A 237 1.37 6.42 -7.41
C GLY A 237 2.48 5.51 -6.90
N ALA A 238 2.73 4.39 -7.58
CA ALA A 238 3.94 3.61 -7.43
C ALA A 238 4.84 3.79 -8.66
N HIS A 239 6.16 3.70 -8.45
CA HIS A 239 7.24 3.82 -9.46
C HIS A 239 7.58 5.24 -9.91
N GLY A 240 6.81 5.84 -10.81
CA GLY A 240 7.09 7.16 -11.38
C GLY A 240 8.40 7.26 -12.17
N CYS A 241 8.92 6.14 -12.68
CA CYS A 241 10.22 6.05 -13.35
C CYS A 241 10.32 6.90 -14.63
N TRP A 242 9.19 7.12 -15.30
CA TRP A 242 9.12 7.80 -16.59
C TRP A 242 8.32 9.11 -16.55
N LEU A 243 8.06 9.66 -15.37
CA LEU A 243 7.46 10.99 -15.24
C LEU A 243 8.41 12.06 -15.79
N ASP A 244 7.86 13.04 -16.51
CA ASP A 244 8.60 14.25 -16.86
C ASP A 244 8.40 15.40 -15.84
N GLU A 245 9.10 16.52 -16.04
CA GLU A 245 9.04 17.64 -15.10
C GLU A 245 7.63 18.26 -15.00
N ASP A 246 6.87 18.27 -16.09
CA ASP A 246 5.54 18.87 -16.12
C ASP A 246 4.54 17.95 -15.40
N GLU A 247 4.64 16.64 -15.57
CA GLU A 247 3.89 15.65 -14.80
C GLU A 247 4.20 15.74 -13.30
N VAL A 248 5.46 15.88 -12.91
CA VAL A 248 5.86 16.02 -11.50
C VAL A 248 5.27 17.30 -10.89
N ARG A 249 5.31 18.43 -11.61
CA ARG A 249 4.69 19.69 -11.15
C ARG A 249 3.18 19.55 -11.03
N LEU A 250 2.54 18.92 -12.00
CA LEU A 250 1.10 18.66 -11.99
C LEU A 250 0.70 17.79 -10.78
N MET A 251 1.44 16.71 -10.51
CA MET A 251 1.21 15.87 -9.32
C MET A 251 1.33 16.68 -8.02
N ALA A 252 2.36 17.53 -7.91
CA ALA A 252 2.55 18.39 -6.75
C ALA A 252 1.40 19.41 -6.58
N GLU A 253 0.95 20.06 -7.67
CA GLU A 253 -0.16 21.00 -7.66
C GLU A 253 -1.49 20.36 -7.22
N ARG A 254 -1.69 19.08 -7.55
CA ARG A 254 -2.89 18.31 -7.15
C ARG A 254 -2.76 17.65 -5.79
N GLY A 255 -1.58 17.70 -5.16
CA GLY A 255 -1.28 17.03 -3.88
C GLY A 255 -1.17 15.51 -3.98
N ALA A 256 -1.03 14.98 -5.20
CA ALA A 256 -0.81 13.56 -5.44
C ALA A 256 0.55 13.13 -4.89
N LYS A 257 0.64 11.88 -4.44
CA LYS A 257 1.84 11.31 -3.84
C LYS A 257 2.42 10.25 -4.75
N LEU A 258 3.73 10.08 -4.67
CA LEU A 258 4.49 8.96 -5.23
C LEU A 258 5.23 8.26 -4.07
#